data_AF-A0A520G5J2-F1
#
_entry.id   AF-A0A520G5J2-F1
#
_cell.length_a   1.000
_cell.length_b   1.000
_cell.length_c   1.000
_cell.angle_alpha   90.00
_cell.angle_beta   90.00
_cell.angle_gamma   90.00
#
_symmetry.space_group_name_H-M   'P 1'
#
loop_
_entity.id
_entity.type
_entity.pdbx_description
1 polymer ?
#
loop_
_entity_poly.entity_id
_entity_poly.type
_entity_poly.pdbx_seq_one_letter_code
_entity_poly.pdbx_strand_id
1 'polypeptide(L)'
;MTIRIIISATLTAVALLTMSGCAVTRGQESTGAYIDDAGITTTIKGRFVENKLVDASSISVETLKGTVMLAGFAKNAAEKSTAESIARSVKGVKAVKNEIAVRP
;
A
#
# COMPACT_ATOMS: atom_id res chain seq x y z
N MET A 1 21.27 13.11 56.14
CA MET A 1 21.80 12.58 54.85
C MET A 1 20.75 11.76 54.08
N THR A 2 19.77 11.16 54.75
CA THR A 2 18.68 10.34 54.16
C THR A 2 17.59 11.16 53.45
N ILE A 3 17.23 12.35 53.96
CA ILE A 3 16.21 13.23 53.35
C ILE A 3 16.58 13.74 51.96
N ARG A 4 17.86 14.04 51.72
CA ARG A 4 18.36 14.46 50.39
C ARG A 4 18.21 13.34 49.36
N ILE A 5 18.42 12.09 49.76
CA ILE A 5 18.34 10.90 48.90
C ILE A 5 16.88 10.60 48.51
N ILE A 6 15.92 10.84 49.42
CA ILE A 6 14.48 10.64 49.15
C ILE A 6 13.95 11.67 48.14
N ILE A 7 14.44 12.92 48.21
CA ILE A 7 14.03 13.99 47.28
C ILE A 7 14.58 13.74 45.86
N SER A 8 15.80 13.24 45.71
CA SER A 8 16.32 12.88 44.38
C SER A 8 15.63 11.65 43.79
N ALA A 9 15.30 10.65 44.62
CA ALA A 9 14.66 9.43 44.15
C ALA A 9 13.24 9.67 43.60
N THR A 10 12.51 10.61 44.18
CA THR A 10 11.16 10.97 43.72
C THR A 10 11.17 11.80 42.43
N LEU A 11 12.19 12.64 42.23
CA LEU A 11 12.31 13.47 41.02
C LEU A 11 12.61 12.62 39.77
N THR A 12 13.41 11.55 39.89
CA THR A 12 13.73 10.66 38.77
C THR A 12 12.56 9.77 38.35
N ALA A 13 11.67 9.42 39.28
CA ALA A 13 10.51 8.56 39.00
C ALA A 13 9.43 9.28 38.16
N VAL A 14 9.25 10.59 38.34
CA VAL A 14 8.26 11.38 37.58
C VAL A 14 8.70 11.59 36.13
N ALA A 15 10.00 11.69 35.87
CA ALA A 15 10.55 11.87 34.53
C ALA A 15 10.28 10.67 33.59
N LEU A 16 10.14 9.47 34.14
CA LEU A 16 9.87 8.25 33.37
C LEU A 16 8.40 8.13 32.94
N LEU A 17 7.47 8.79 33.63
CA LEU A 17 6.03 8.72 33.32
C LEU A 17 5.61 9.68 32.19
N THR A 18 6.43 10.69 31.87
CA THR A 18 6.13 11.67 30.82
C THR A 18 6.73 11.31 29.46
N MET A 19 7.46 10.19 29.35
CA MET A 19 7.89 9.63 28.07
C MET A 19 6.69 8.96 27.36
N SER A 20 5.70 9.76 26.97
CA SER A 20 4.76 9.37 25.93
C SER A 20 5.53 9.37 24.61
N GLY A 21 6.15 8.22 24.29
CA GLY A 21 6.69 7.99 22.97
C GLY A 21 5.55 8.16 21.96
N CYS A 22 5.64 9.16 21.09
CA CYS A 22 4.78 9.24 19.91
C CYS A 22 5.12 8.04 19.03
N ALA A 23 4.46 6.91 19.27
CA ALA A 23 4.49 5.80 18.34
C ALA A 23 3.90 6.33 17.02
N VAL A 24 4.77 6.60 16.05
CA VAL A 24 4.38 6.93 14.69
C VAL A 24 3.66 5.69 14.14
N THR A 25 2.34 5.66 14.26
CA THR A 25 1.48 4.65 13.68
C THR A 25 1.43 4.87 12.17
N ARG A 26 2.48 4.47 11.45
CA ARG A 26 2.46 4.37 10.00
C ARG A 26 1.68 3.11 9.64
N GLY A 27 0.45 3.27 9.17
CA GLY A 27 -0.29 2.22 8.48
C GLY A 27 -0.99 1.21 9.37
N GLN A 28 -1.89 1.65 10.25
CA GLN A 28 -3.00 0.78 10.69
C GLN A 28 -3.95 0.59 9.51
N GLU A 29 -3.64 -0.35 8.62
CA GLU A 29 -4.68 -0.99 7.81
C GLU A 29 -5.30 -2.09 8.66
N SER A 30 -6.63 -2.18 8.65
CA SER A 30 -7.27 -3.36 9.23
C SER A 30 -6.84 -4.58 8.40
N THR A 31 -6.67 -5.73 9.06
CA THR A 31 -6.37 -6.99 8.37
C THR A 31 -7.37 -7.29 7.25
N GLY A 32 -8.63 -6.85 7.40
CA GLY A 32 -9.65 -6.92 6.35
C GLY A 32 -9.31 -6.10 5.11
N ALA A 33 -8.93 -4.82 5.27
CA ALA A 33 -8.60 -3.96 4.14
C ALA A 33 -7.39 -4.46 3.34
N TYR A 34 -6.36 -4.98 4.03
CA TYR A 34 -5.19 -5.56 3.39
C TYR A 34 -5.52 -6.84 2.60
N ILE A 35 -6.37 -7.70 3.16
CA ILE A 35 -6.81 -8.93 2.47
C ILE A 35 -7.67 -8.60 1.25
N ASP A 36 -8.55 -7.60 1.36
CA ASP A 36 -9.36 -7.12 0.24
C ASP A 36 -8.47 -6.61 -0.91
N ASP A 37 -7.45 -5.82 -0.61
CA ASP A 37 -6.51 -5.29 -1.61
C ASP A 37 -5.64 -6.37 -2.25
N ALA A 38 -5.22 -7.38 -1.49
CA ALA A 38 -4.52 -8.54 -2.02
C ALA A 38 -5.39 -9.36 -2.98
N GLY A 39 -6.68 -9.51 -2.66
CA GLY A 39 -7.68 -10.14 -3.52
C GLY A 39 -7.92 -9.37 -4.82
N ILE A 40 -8.04 -8.04 -4.73
CA ILE A 40 -8.13 -7.15 -5.91
C ILE A 40 -6.89 -7.32 -6.80
N THR A 41 -5.70 -7.22 -6.21
CA THR A 41 -4.42 -7.36 -6.93
C THR A 41 -4.32 -8.70 -7.64
N THR A 42 -4.66 -9.79 -6.95
CA THR A 42 -4.65 -11.15 -7.51
C THR A 42 -5.62 -11.28 -8.68
N THR A 43 -6.83 -10.73 -8.54
CA THR A 43 -7.85 -10.75 -9.61
C THR A 43 -7.36 -10.00 -10.85
N ILE A 44 -6.75 -8.82 -10.67
CA ILE A 44 -6.21 -8.03 -11.79
C ILE A 44 -5.09 -8.80 -12.48
N LYS A 45 -4.12 -9.34 -11.72
CA LYS A 45 -3.03 -10.14 -12.29
C LYS A 45 -3.53 -11.37 -13.05
N GLY A 46 -4.55 -12.05 -12.51
CA GLY A 46 -5.21 -13.17 -13.21
C GLY A 46 -5.81 -12.73 -14.54
N ARG A 47 -6.55 -11.62 -14.57
CA ARG A 47 -7.13 -11.07 -15.82
C ARG A 47 -6.07 -10.60 -16.82
N PHE A 48 -4.91 -10.14 -16.36
CA PHE A 48 -3.80 -9.80 -17.25
C PHE A 48 -3.23 -11.05 -17.91
N VAL A 49 -3.07 -12.14 -17.17
CA VAL A 49 -2.60 -13.43 -17.73
C VAL A 49 -3.59 -13.99 -18.77
N GLU A 50 -4.89 -13.80 -18.56
CA GLU A 50 -5.92 -14.22 -19.52
C GLU A 50 -5.99 -13.35 -20.79
N ASN A 51 -5.50 -12.11 -20.72
CA ASN A 51 -5.62 -11.14 -21.81
C ASN A 51 -4.40 -11.16 -22.73
N LYS A 52 -4.59 -11.57 -24.00
CA LYS A 52 -3.51 -11.67 -24.99
C LYS A 52 -2.85 -10.34 -25.39
N LEU A 53 -3.49 -9.21 -25.11
CA LEU A 53 -2.96 -7.87 -25.43
C LEU A 53 -2.08 -7.30 -24.32
N VAL A 54 -2.14 -7.86 -23.10
CA VAL A 54 -1.44 -7.36 -21.93
C VAL A 54 -0.35 -8.33 -21.52
N ASP A 55 0.88 -7.86 -21.51
CA ASP A 55 2.01 -8.63 -21.01
C ASP A 55 2.07 -8.54 -19.48
N ALA A 56 1.47 -9.54 -18.83
CA ALA A 56 1.39 -9.61 -17.37
C ALA A 56 2.76 -9.62 -16.66
N SER A 57 3.85 -9.93 -17.37
CA SER A 57 5.21 -9.92 -16.81
C SER A 57 5.87 -8.54 -16.84
N SER A 58 5.42 -7.65 -17.74
CA SER A 58 6.00 -6.32 -17.95
C SER A 58 5.28 -5.21 -17.17
N ILE A 59 4.12 -5.52 -16.59
CA ILE A 59 3.27 -4.57 -15.87
C ILE A 59 3.05 -5.05 -14.43
N SER A 60 3.50 -4.24 -13.47
CA SER A 60 3.26 -4.45 -12.05
C SER A 60 1.91 -3.87 -11.64
N VAL A 61 1.28 -4.55 -10.67
CA VAL A 61 0.00 -4.16 -10.09
C VAL A 61 0.15 -4.16 -8.57
N GLU A 62 -0.13 -3.02 -7.97
CA GLU A 62 -0.20 -2.83 -6.53
C GLU A 62 -1.54 -2.19 -6.17
N THR A 63 -2.15 -2.60 -5.06
CA THR A 63 -3.42 -2.03 -4.60
C THR A 63 -3.27 -1.58 -3.15
N LEU A 64 -3.75 -0.37 -2.87
CA LEU A 64 -3.78 0.20 -1.53
C LEU A 64 -5.10 0.93 -1.30
N LYS A 65 -5.89 0.47 -0.32
CA LYS A 65 -7.21 0.98 0.05
C LYS A 65 -8.18 1.06 -1.13
N GLY A 66 -8.12 0.09 -2.04
CA GLY A 66 -8.88 0.06 -3.30
C GLY A 66 -8.37 1.00 -4.40
N THR A 67 -7.23 1.67 -4.21
CA THR A 67 -6.54 2.40 -5.28
C THR A 67 -5.51 1.49 -5.92
N VAL A 68 -5.68 1.20 -7.20
CA VAL A 68 -4.75 0.38 -7.98
C VAL A 68 -3.70 1.27 -8.62
N MET A 69 -2.43 0.93 -8.46
CA MET A 69 -1.31 1.50 -9.17
C MET A 69 -0.82 0.50 -10.21
N LEU A 70 -0.78 0.94 -11.47
CA LEU A 70 -0.23 0.19 -12.59
C LEU A 70 1.09 0.84 -12.99
N ALA A 71 2.17 0.07 -13.01
CA ALA A 71 3.51 0.55 -13.37
C ALA A 71 4.22 -0.45 -14.29
N GLY A 72 5.24 0.00 -15.01
CA GLY A 72 6.02 -0.84 -15.94
C GLY A 72 5.96 -0.35 -17.37
N PHE A 73 6.07 -1.28 -18.32
CA PHE A 73 6.21 -0.96 -19.73
C PHE A 73 5.15 -1.67 -20.58
N ALA A 74 4.52 -0.91 -21.47
CA ALA A 74 3.64 -1.43 -22.51
C ALA A 74 4.27 -1.22 -23.89
N LYS A 75 4.06 -2.17 -24.80
CA LYS A 75 4.54 -2.18 -26.18
C LYS A 75 3.85 -1.11 -27.02
N ASN A 76 2.64 -0.72 -26.66
CA ASN A 76 1.88 0.32 -27.35
C ASN A 76 0.81 0.95 -26.44
N ALA A 77 0.18 2.01 -26.94
CA ALA A 77 -0.89 2.70 -26.21
C ALA A 77 -2.14 1.83 -25.98
N ALA A 78 -2.41 0.86 -26.87
CA ALA A 78 -3.55 -0.02 -26.74
C ALA A 78 -3.39 -0.99 -25.56
N GLU A 79 -2.20 -1.55 -25.36
CA GLU A 79 -1.86 -2.38 -24.19
C GLU A 79 -1.99 -1.58 -22.90
N LYS A 80 -1.43 -0.36 -22.86
CA LYS A 80 -1.57 0.56 -21.71
C LYS A 80 -3.05 0.83 -21.37
N SER A 81 -3.87 1.13 -22.37
CA SER A 81 -5.31 1.40 -22.19
C SER A 81 -6.07 0.14 -21.77
N THR A 82 -5.69 -1.02 -22.29
CA THR A 82 -6.32 -2.31 -21.97
C THR A 82 -6.04 -2.71 -20.52
N ALA A 83 -4.79 -2.59 -20.07
CA ALA A 83 -4.41 -2.83 -18.68
C ALA A 83 -5.20 -1.95 -17.71
N GLU A 84 -5.36 -0.66 -18.03
CA GLU A 84 -6.17 0.26 -17.23
C GLU A 84 -7.65 -0.14 -17.18
N SER A 85 -8.23 -0.48 -18.33
CA SER A 85 -9.63 -0.90 -18.43
C SER A 85 -9.90 -2.17 -17.62
N ILE A 86 -9.01 -3.16 -17.72
CA ILE A 86 -9.12 -4.39 -16.92
C ILE A 86 -9.07 -4.06 -15.43
N ALA A 87 -8.10 -3.25 -14.98
CA ALA A 87 -8.00 -2.86 -13.57
C ALA A 87 -9.27 -2.16 -13.08
N ARG A 88 -9.81 -1.20 -13.85
CA ARG A 88 -11.06 -0.49 -13.49
C ARG A 88 -12.28 -1.42 -13.41
N SER A 89 -12.29 -2.52 -14.14
CA SER A 89 -13.41 -3.48 -14.18
C SER A 89 -13.45 -4.46 -13.01
N VAL A 90 -12.44 -4.45 -12.13
CA VAL A 90 -12.40 -5.35 -10.97
C VAL A 90 -13.21 -4.76 -9.81
N LYS A 91 -14.06 -5.58 -9.20
CA LYS A 91 -14.89 -5.19 -8.06
C LYS A 91 -14.01 -4.76 -6.89
N GLY A 92 -14.35 -3.64 -6.26
CA GLY A 92 -13.61 -3.08 -5.11
C GLY A 92 -12.57 -2.03 -5.50
N VAL A 93 -12.26 -1.89 -6.79
CA VAL A 93 -11.40 -0.79 -7.29
C VAL A 93 -12.16 0.54 -7.21
N LYS A 94 -11.56 1.49 -6.49
CA LYS A 94 -12.08 2.86 -6.31
C LYS A 94 -11.41 3.84 -7.26
N ALA A 95 -10.12 3.66 -7.50
CA ALA A 95 -9.33 4.50 -8.39
C ALA A 95 -8.23 3.69 -9.05
N VAL A 96 -7.81 4.12 -10.25
CA VAL A 96 -6.66 3.55 -10.96
C VAL A 96 -5.69 4.67 -11.30
N LYS A 97 -4.46 4.53 -10.85
CA LYS A 97 -3.31 5.34 -11.23
C LYS A 97 -2.51 4.58 -12.27
N ASN A 98 -2.54 5.07 -13.51
CA ASN A 98 -1.84 4.44 -14.62
C ASN A 98 -0.52 5.15 -14.89
N GLU A 99 0.57 4.59 -14.35
CA GLU A 99 1.94 5.04 -14.52
C GLU A 99 2.71 4.17 -15.53
N ILE A 100 2.00 3.39 -16.35
CA ILE A 100 2.63 2.57 -17.40
C ILE A 100 3.27 3.49 -18.45
N ALA A 101 4.54 3.27 -18.74
CA ALA A 101 5.25 3.94 -19.82
C ALA A 101 5.13 3.13 -21.12
N VAL A 102 4.86 3.80 -22.24
CA VAL A 102 4.84 3.16 -23.55
C VAL A 102 6.26 3.14 -24.11
N ARG A 103 6.77 1.94 -24.40
CA ARG A 103 8.07 1.70 -25.03
C ARG A 103 7.86 0.76 -26.24
N PRO A 104 7.76 1.32 -27.45
CA PRO A 104 7.54 0.55 -28.67
C PRO A 104 8.76 -0.30 -29.07
#